data_AF-A0A972WXR6-F1
#
_entry.id   AF-A0A972WXR6-F1
#
_cell.length_a   1.000
_cell.length_b   1.000
_cell.length_c   1.000
_cell.angle_alpha   90.00
_cell.angle_beta   90.00
_cell.angle_gamma   90.00
#
_symmetry.space_group_name_H-M   'P 1'
#
loop_
_entity.id
_entity.type
_entity.pdbx_description
1 polymer ?
#
loop_
_entity_poly.entity_id
_entity_poly.type
_entity_poly.pdbx_seq_one_letter_code
_entity_poly.pdbx_strand_id
1 'polypeptide(L)'
;PAGQGVYISQCFKAQIGQRTATGLICNGSIAEQGTMIWATTDASRGSQSANDQLTLMLHSSFKKVDANNVSTTYECGVKNCSIFVYRDHRGLSDTALDTIVPIKFLRSQDLALDGLGLKKDGAKYVAGSSVSISASKLVTTKGQPVVVSSSETRSICTTTGTSSFTIKFRKAGICSITLFAKGLNNFDQMIKTITYIVK
;
A
#
# COMPACT_ATOMS: atom_id res chain seq x y z
N PRO A 1 -17.93 18.79 -13.56
CA PRO A 1 -18.59 20.04 -14.01
C PRO A 1 -17.76 20.71 -15.12
N ALA A 2 -18.40 21.43 -16.03
CA ALA A 2 -17.71 22.11 -17.13
C ALA A 2 -16.94 23.35 -16.62
N GLY A 3 -15.82 23.68 -17.29
CA GLY A 3 -15.00 24.86 -17.02
C GLY A 3 -14.18 24.78 -15.71
N GLN A 4 -14.83 24.97 -14.55
CA GLN A 4 -14.13 25.02 -13.27
C GLN A 4 -13.61 23.63 -12.84
N GLY A 5 -14.40 22.58 -13.07
CA GLY A 5 -14.01 21.22 -12.67
C GLY A 5 -14.00 21.00 -11.16
N VAL A 6 -13.37 19.92 -10.75
CA VAL A 6 -13.15 19.54 -9.35
C VAL A 6 -11.70 19.10 -9.16
N TYR A 7 -11.18 19.34 -7.97
CA TYR A 7 -9.99 18.67 -7.48
C TYR A 7 -10.39 17.38 -6.78
N ILE A 8 -9.59 16.33 -6.97
CA ILE A 8 -9.71 15.04 -6.29
C ILE A 8 -8.34 14.76 -5.68
N SER A 9 -8.28 14.69 -4.36
CA SER A 9 -7.02 14.46 -3.65
C SER A 9 -7.24 13.68 -2.35
N GLN A 10 -6.18 13.05 -1.88
CA GLN A 10 -6.13 12.46 -0.56
C GLN A 10 -5.89 13.55 0.50
N CYS A 11 -6.84 13.76 1.40
CA CYS A 11 -6.77 14.83 2.40
C CYS A 11 -6.85 14.31 3.84
N PHE A 12 -6.10 14.96 4.73
CA PHE A 12 -6.04 14.69 6.16
C PHE A 12 -7.13 15.49 6.89
N LYS A 13 -8.09 14.78 7.50
CA LYS A 13 -9.21 15.32 8.27
C LYS A 13 -9.99 16.42 7.53
N ALA A 14 -10.24 16.21 6.24
CA ALA A 14 -11.01 17.13 5.43
C ALA A 14 -12.43 17.32 6.00
N GLN A 15 -12.96 18.53 5.82
CA GLN A 15 -14.34 18.89 6.15
C GLN A 15 -14.96 19.60 4.95
N ILE A 16 -16.28 19.48 4.82
CA ILE A 16 -17.05 20.19 3.81
C ILE A 16 -16.79 21.70 3.95
N GLY A 17 -16.57 22.38 2.83
CA GLY A 17 -16.23 23.80 2.78
C GLY A 17 -14.77 24.14 3.03
N GLN A 18 -13.92 23.18 3.43
CA GLN A 18 -12.49 23.46 3.56
C GLN A 18 -11.82 23.61 2.20
N ARG A 19 -10.88 24.56 2.12
CA ARG A 19 -10.01 24.84 0.99
C ARG A 19 -8.59 25.08 1.51
N THR A 20 -7.60 25.15 0.62
CA THR A 20 -6.20 25.40 1.01
C THR A 20 -6.07 26.65 1.88
N ALA A 21 -6.79 27.73 1.53
CA ALA A 21 -6.80 28.98 2.28
C ALA A 21 -7.41 28.87 3.69
N THR A 22 -8.25 27.85 3.94
CA THR A 22 -8.92 27.62 5.24
C THR A 22 -8.34 26.41 5.98
N GLY A 23 -7.13 25.97 5.62
CA GLY A 23 -6.43 24.90 6.32
C GLY A 23 -6.73 23.49 5.82
N LEU A 24 -7.22 23.30 4.58
CA LEU A 24 -7.29 21.98 3.96
C LEU A 24 -5.87 21.42 3.72
N ILE A 25 -5.63 20.20 4.20
CA ILE A 25 -4.33 19.54 4.12
C ILE A 25 -4.46 18.30 3.23
N CYS A 26 -3.93 18.34 2.02
CA CYS A 26 -4.01 17.23 1.06
C CYS A 26 -2.66 16.80 0.51
N ASN A 27 -2.49 15.52 0.25
CA ASN A 27 -1.32 14.97 -0.41
C ASN A 27 -1.17 15.55 -1.83
N GLY A 28 0.07 15.82 -2.22
CA GLY A 28 0.38 16.22 -3.58
C GLY A 28 0.09 17.67 -3.95
N SER A 29 0.23 17.91 -5.25
CA SER A 29 -0.06 19.16 -5.96
C SER A 29 -0.34 18.85 -7.43
N ILE A 30 -0.85 19.81 -8.20
CA ILE A 30 -1.01 19.65 -9.67
C ILE A 30 0.30 19.36 -10.40
N ALA A 31 1.46 19.68 -9.80
CA ALA A 31 2.77 19.43 -10.38
C ALA A 31 3.27 17.99 -10.12
N GLU A 32 2.68 17.29 -9.16
CA GLU A 32 3.02 15.91 -8.82
C GLU A 32 2.01 14.96 -9.47
N GLN A 33 2.45 14.25 -10.51
CA GLN A 33 1.56 13.39 -11.27
C GLN A 33 0.97 12.28 -10.39
N GLY A 34 -0.36 12.17 -10.40
CA GLY A 34 -1.09 11.07 -9.78
C GLY A 34 -1.48 11.26 -8.31
N THR A 35 -0.98 12.27 -7.59
CA THR A 35 -1.33 12.50 -6.17
C THR A 35 -2.42 13.57 -5.98
N MET A 36 -2.68 14.37 -7.02
CA MET A 36 -3.84 15.26 -7.13
C MET A 36 -4.36 15.28 -8.57
N ILE A 37 -5.68 15.18 -8.72
CA ILE A 37 -6.34 15.21 -10.03
C ILE A 37 -7.16 16.49 -10.13
N TRP A 38 -7.10 17.13 -11.29
CA TRP A 38 -8.05 18.15 -11.69
C TRP A 38 -8.87 17.63 -12.86
N ALA A 39 -10.18 17.52 -12.69
CA ALA A 39 -11.09 16.92 -13.66
C ALA A 39 -12.25 17.83 -14.02
N THR A 40 -12.56 17.93 -15.31
CA THR A 40 -13.70 18.68 -15.85
C THR A 40 -14.50 17.81 -16.81
N THR A 41 -15.77 18.13 -17.05
CA THR A 41 -16.59 17.34 -18.01
C THR A 41 -16.33 17.72 -19.47
N ASP A 42 -15.67 18.85 -19.70
CA ASP A 42 -15.34 19.42 -21.03
C ASP A 42 -13.84 19.34 -21.34
N ALA A 43 -13.07 18.60 -20.53
CA ALA A 43 -11.62 18.46 -20.63
C ALA A 43 -10.87 19.81 -20.77
N SER A 44 -11.42 20.87 -20.15
CA SER A 44 -10.93 22.23 -20.35
C SER A 44 -9.48 22.39 -19.85
N ARG A 45 -8.66 23.10 -20.65
CA ARG A 45 -7.30 23.54 -20.29
C ARG A 45 -6.37 22.40 -19.83
N GLY A 46 -6.51 21.21 -20.42
CA GLY A 46 -5.66 20.05 -20.09
C GLY A 46 -6.04 19.36 -18.78
N SER A 47 -7.22 19.67 -18.21
CA SER A 47 -7.80 18.84 -17.15
C SER A 47 -8.05 17.43 -17.65
N GLN A 48 -8.07 16.46 -16.75
CA GLN A 48 -8.55 15.12 -17.07
C GLN A 48 -10.08 15.15 -17.30
N SER A 49 -10.59 14.26 -18.14
CA SER A 49 -12.04 14.12 -18.37
C SER A 49 -12.69 13.48 -17.14
N ALA A 50 -13.70 14.13 -16.58
CA ALA A 50 -14.51 13.59 -15.50
C ALA A 50 -15.42 12.42 -15.93
N ASN A 51 -15.51 12.14 -17.24
CA ASN A 51 -16.26 11.01 -17.77
C ASN A 51 -15.39 9.75 -17.93
N ASP A 52 -14.08 9.89 -17.80
CA ASP A 52 -13.12 8.79 -17.96
C ASP A 52 -12.77 8.20 -16.59
N GLN A 53 -12.11 7.02 -16.61
CA GLN A 53 -11.52 6.47 -15.40
C GLN A 53 -10.36 7.34 -14.93
N LEU A 54 -10.42 7.79 -13.68
CA LEU A 54 -9.39 8.59 -13.02
C LEU A 54 -8.61 7.73 -12.03
N THR A 55 -7.28 7.82 -12.06
CA THR A 55 -6.40 7.05 -11.15
C THR A 55 -5.69 7.98 -10.18
N LEU A 56 -5.95 7.81 -8.88
CA LEU A 56 -5.34 8.58 -7.79
C LEU A 56 -4.44 7.68 -6.95
N MET A 57 -3.17 8.05 -6.80
CA MET A 57 -2.22 7.38 -5.93
C MET A 57 -2.44 7.81 -4.48
N LEU A 58 -2.65 6.82 -3.61
CA LEU A 58 -2.85 7.05 -2.17
C LEU A 58 -1.63 6.57 -1.38
N HIS A 59 -1.31 7.28 -0.31
CA HIS A 59 -0.18 6.97 0.56
C HIS A 59 -0.64 6.76 2.02
N SER A 60 -0.06 5.80 2.74
CA SER A 60 -0.39 5.61 4.16
C SER A 60 -0.03 6.81 5.04
N SER A 61 0.92 7.63 4.59
CA SER A 61 1.23 8.95 5.11
C SER A 61 1.81 9.85 4.02
N PHE A 62 1.73 11.16 4.20
CA PHE A 62 2.32 12.13 3.29
C PHE A 62 2.93 13.32 4.04
N LYS A 63 3.87 14.02 3.42
CA LYS A 63 4.54 15.18 4.02
C LYS A 63 4.03 16.48 3.41
N LYS A 64 3.92 17.53 4.22
CA LYS A 64 3.81 18.92 3.74
C LYS A 64 4.94 19.74 4.33
N VAL A 65 5.48 20.63 3.52
CA VAL A 65 6.40 21.66 3.94
C VAL A 65 5.60 22.96 4.06
N ASP A 66 5.69 23.64 5.19
CA ASP A 66 5.03 24.93 5.39
C ASP A 66 5.87 26.10 4.84
N ALA A 67 5.37 27.34 4.98
CA ALA A 67 6.07 28.54 4.54
C ALA A 67 7.41 28.79 5.25
N ASN A 68 7.67 28.12 6.38
CA ASN A 68 8.90 28.22 7.17
C ASN A 68 9.87 27.06 6.88
N ASN A 69 9.65 26.30 5.80
CA ASN A 69 10.41 25.10 5.44
C ASN A 69 10.35 23.96 6.49
N VAL A 70 9.33 23.94 7.35
CA VAL A 70 9.14 22.85 8.31
C VAL A 70 8.36 21.71 7.65
N SER A 71 8.96 20.52 7.61
CA SER A 71 8.30 19.32 7.09
C SER A 71 7.49 18.61 8.18
N THR A 72 6.18 18.51 7.97
CA THR A 72 5.25 17.77 8.83
C THR A 72 4.76 16.52 8.12
N THR A 73 4.81 15.37 8.80
CA THR A 73 4.26 14.09 8.31
C THR A 73 2.84 13.92 8.81
N TYR A 74 1.91 13.64 7.89
CA TYR A 74 0.49 13.38 8.16
C TYR A 74 0.20 11.89 8.00
N GLU A 75 -0.02 11.23 9.13
CA GLU A 75 -0.32 9.81 9.20
C GLU A 75 -1.81 9.54 8.99
N CYS A 76 -2.17 8.93 7.86
CA CYS A 76 -3.57 8.64 7.54
C CYS A 76 -4.18 7.61 8.47
N GLY A 77 -3.42 6.56 8.75
CA GLY A 77 -3.85 5.45 9.60
C GLY A 77 -5.27 4.99 9.27
N VAL A 78 -6.05 4.70 10.31
CA VAL A 78 -7.37 4.08 10.15
C VAL A 78 -8.52 5.06 9.89
N LYS A 79 -8.33 6.37 10.12
CA LYS A 79 -9.45 7.33 10.12
C LYS A 79 -9.07 8.78 9.82
N ASN A 80 -7.80 9.09 9.62
CA ASN A 80 -7.39 10.49 9.49
C ASN A 80 -7.41 10.97 8.04
N CYS A 81 -7.45 10.09 7.03
CA CYS A 81 -7.49 10.52 5.64
C CYS A 81 -8.79 10.13 4.93
N SER A 82 -9.07 10.86 3.88
CA SER A 82 -10.20 10.68 2.97
C SER A 82 -9.78 11.07 1.56
N ILE A 83 -10.44 10.52 0.54
CA ILE A 83 -10.46 11.17 -0.77
C ILE A 83 -11.46 12.31 -0.66
N PHE A 84 -11.02 13.53 -0.96
CA PHE A 84 -11.87 14.70 -0.98
C PHE A 84 -12.01 15.19 -2.42
N VAL A 85 -13.27 15.24 -2.88
CA VAL A 85 -13.65 15.91 -4.12
C VAL A 85 -14.17 17.27 -3.74
N TYR A 86 -13.64 18.34 -4.32
CA TYR A 86 -14.08 19.70 -4.05
C TYR A 86 -13.92 20.58 -5.28
N ARG A 87 -14.63 21.71 -5.32
CA ARG A 87 -14.52 22.65 -6.42
C ARG A 87 -13.10 23.17 -6.59
N ASP A 88 -12.72 23.36 -7.84
CA ASP A 88 -11.51 24.08 -8.23
C ASP A 88 -11.41 25.47 -7.57
N HIS A 89 -10.21 26.06 -7.57
CA HIS A 89 -9.91 27.37 -6.98
C HIS A 89 -10.75 28.53 -7.54
N ARG A 90 -11.52 28.32 -8.61
CA ARG A 90 -12.47 29.30 -9.17
C ARG A 90 -13.89 29.20 -8.61
N GLY A 91 -14.20 28.14 -7.87
CA GLY A 91 -15.51 27.88 -7.24
C GLY A 91 -15.40 27.68 -5.73
N LEU A 92 -14.49 28.39 -5.06
CA LEU A 92 -14.12 28.13 -3.65
C LEU A 92 -15.30 28.19 -2.67
N SER A 93 -16.33 28.98 -2.97
CA SER A 93 -17.55 29.10 -2.14
C SER A 93 -18.62 28.07 -2.46
N ASP A 94 -18.54 27.37 -3.60
CA ASP A 94 -19.48 26.32 -3.95
C ASP A 94 -19.03 25.00 -3.31
N THR A 95 -19.81 24.56 -2.33
CA THR A 95 -19.60 23.30 -1.60
C THR A 95 -20.55 22.19 -2.04
N ALA A 96 -21.40 22.42 -3.05
CA ALA A 96 -22.41 21.45 -3.48
C ALA A 96 -21.80 20.15 -4.03
N LEU A 97 -20.53 20.18 -4.46
CA LEU A 97 -19.79 19.02 -4.94
C LEU A 97 -18.79 18.46 -3.92
N ASP A 98 -18.71 19.06 -2.74
CA ASP A 98 -17.79 18.61 -1.70
C ASP A 98 -18.19 17.19 -1.27
N THR A 99 -17.33 16.22 -1.55
CA THR A 99 -17.58 14.80 -1.25
C THR A 99 -16.38 14.22 -0.51
N ILE A 100 -16.62 13.75 0.71
CA ILE A 100 -15.60 13.12 1.55
C ILE A 100 -15.83 11.61 1.53
N VAL A 101 -14.87 10.89 0.98
CA VAL A 101 -14.85 9.42 0.97
C VAL A 101 -13.77 8.96 1.96
N PRO A 102 -14.12 8.45 3.15
CA PRO A 102 -13.14 7.99 4.13
C PRO A 102 -12.29 6.85 3.57
N ILE A 103 -10.98 6.89 3.85
CA ILE A 103 -10.06 5.80 3.51
C ILE A 103 -9.38 5.27 4.76
N LYS A 104 -9.10 3.97 4.77
CA LYS A 104 -8.48 3.28 5.89
C LYS A 104 -7.20 2.60 5.42
N PHE A 105 -6.08 3.03 5.99
CA PHE A 105 -4.83 2.28 5.92
C PHE A 105 -4.74 1.40 7.15
N LEU A 106 -4.85 0.10 6.92
CA LEU A 106 -4.67 -0.88 7.98
C LEU A 106 -3.22 -0.90 8.43
N ARG A 107 -2.98 -1.27 9.69
CA ARG A 107 -1.61 -1.36 10.19
C ARG A 107 -0.91 -2.51 9.48
N SER A 108 0.33 -2.30 9.06
CA SER A 108 1.14 -3.40 8.53
C SER A 108 1.42 -4.44 9.61
N GLN A 109 1.64 -5.66 9.15
CA GLN A 109 2.16 -6.77 9.92
C GLN A 109 3.32 -7.38 9.14
N ASP A 110 4.30 -7.92 9.84
CA ASP A 110 5.50 -8.53 9.25
C ASP A 110 5.86 -9.81 10.02
N LEU A 111 6.73 -10.63 9.45
CA LEU A 111 7.30 -11.81 10.08
C LEU A 111 8.77 -11.54 10.39
N ALA A 112 9.13 -11.72 11.66
CA ALA A 112 10.53 -11.77 12.06
C ALA A 112 11.15 -13.05 11.48
N LEU A 113 12.06 -12.88 10.52
CA LEU A 113 12.76 -14.02 9.91
C LEU A 113 13.82 -14.62 10.84
N ASP A 114 14.23 -13.84 11.84
CA ASP A 114 15.21 -14.25 12.85
C ASP A 114 14.69 -15.46 13.64
N GLY A 115 15.51 -16.50 13.73
CA GLY A 115 15.15 -17.72 14.45
C GLY A 115 14.23 -18.68 13.70
N LEU A 116 13.85 -18.41 12.45
CA LEU A 116 13.15 -19.37 11.59
C LEU A 116 14.06 -20.48 11.03
N GLY A 117 15.38 -20.33 11.16
CA GLY A 117 16.36 -21.26 10.55
C GLY A 117 16.48 -21.10 9.03
N LEU A 118 15.84 -20.07 8.46
CA LEU A 118 16.01 -19.66 7.08
C LEU A 118 17.31 -18.89 6.89
N LYS A 119 17.99 -19.12 5.76
CA LYS A 119 19.08 -18.25 5.34
C LYS A 119 18.51 -16.91 4.86
N LYS A 120 19.36 -15.89 4.84
CA LYS A 120 19.05 -14.59 4.24
C LYS A 120 18.63 -14.73 2.77
N ASP A 121 17.87 -13.76 2.29
CA ASP A 121 17.48 -13.67 0.88
C ASP A 121 18.73 -13.68 -0.05
N GLY A 122 18.59 -14.35 -1.19
CA GLY A 122 19.66 -14.61 -2.16
C GLY A 122 20.69 -15.67 -1.74
N ALA A 123 20.54 -16.29 -0.56
CA ALA A 123 21.48 -17.30 -0.10
C ALA A 123 21.37 -18.63 -0.87
N LYS A 124 22.40 -19.46 -0.71
CA LYS A 124 22.52 -20.75 -1.39
C LYS A 124 22.00 -21.90 -0.54
N TYR A 125 21.28 -22.83 -1.17
CA TYR A 125 20.94 -24.15 -0.62
C TYR A 125 21.47 -25.26 -1.53
N VAL A 126 21.70 -26.44 -0.95
CA VAL A 126 22.13 -27.61 -1.71
C VAL A 126 20.89 -28.35 -2.22
N ALA A 127 20.91 -28.81 -3.46
CA ALA A 127 19.86 -29.68 -4.01
C ALA A 127 19.75 -30.96 -3.18
N GLY A 128 18.53 -31.40 -2.88
CA GLY A 128 18.21 -32.48 -1.97
C GLY A 128 18.09 -32.06 -0.49
N SER A 129 18.55 -30.87 -0.11
CA SER A 129 18.42 -30.39 1.28
C SER A 129 16.98 -29.94 1.60
N SER A 130 16.69 -29.81 2.90
CA SER A 130 15.42 -29.28 3.38
C SER A 130 15.57 -28.44 4.63
N VAL A 131 14.60 -27.57 4.87
CA VAL A 131 14.47 -26.78 6.09
C VAL A 131 13.06 -26.94 6.62
N SER A 132 12.94 -27.27 7.90
CA SER A 132 11.66 -27.36 8.60
C SER A 132 11.51 -26.21 9.59
N ILE A 133 10.33 -25.57 9.55
CA ILE A 133 9.98 -24.42 10.38
C ILE A 133 8.78 -24.83 11.24
N SER A 134 8.87 -24.57 12.55
CA SER A 134 7.81 -24.88 13.49
C SER A 134 6.63 -23.91 13.34
N ALA A 135 5.42 -24.43 13.53
CA ALA A 135 4.18 -23.65 13.44
C ALA A 135 4.16 -22.43 14.35
N SER A 136 4.64 -22.61 15.59
CA SER A 136 4.71 -21.57 16.60
C SER A 136 5.56 -20.36 16.21
N LYS A 137 6.47 -20.51 15.25
CA LYS A 137 7.34 -19.43 14.78
C LYS A 137 6.80 -18.74 13.53
N LEU A 138 5.88 -19.37 12.79
CA LEU A 138 5.26 -18.81 11.60
C LEU A 138 4.04 -17.98 11.97
N VAL A 139 4.30 -16.97 12.79
CA VAL A 139 3.31 -15.98 13.21
C VAL A 139 3.86 -14.58 12.98
N THR A 140 3.03 -13.68 12.48
CA THR A 140 3.43 -12.28 12.30
C THR A 140 3.70 -11.61 13.66
N THR A 141 4.30 -10.42 13.65
CA THR A 141 4.43 -9.53 14.80
C THR A 141 3.09 -9.14 15.44
N LYS A 142 1.97 -9.50 14.80
CA LYS A 142 0.59 -9.30 15.28
C LYS A 142 -0.13 -10.63 15.57
N GLY A 143 0.61 -11.73 15.66
CA GLY A 143 0.10 -13.06 16.02
C GLY A 143 -0.71 -13.75 14.92
N GLN A 144 -0.63 -13.29 13.67
CA GLN A 144 -1.36 -13.94 12.57
C GLN A 144 -0.58 -15.12 12.01
N PRO A 145 -1.23 -16.27 11.76
CA PRO A 145 -0.58 -17.40 11.11
C PRO A 145 -0.04 -17.02 9.73
N VAL A 146 1.17 -17.49 9.42
CA VAL A 146 1.82 -17.31 8.12
C VAL A 146 1.78 -18.61 7.34
N VAL A 147 1.31 -18.52 6.09
CA VAL A 147 1.33 -19.60 5.10
C VAL A 147 2.57 -19.44 4.22
N VAL A 148 3.24 -20.55 3.93
CA VAL A 148 4.45 -20.58 3.09
C VAL A 148 4.18 -21.33 1.80
N SER A 149 4.41 -20.70 0.65
CA SER A 149 4.22 -21.29 -0.67
C SER A 149 5.44 -21.13 -1.55
N SER A 150 5.66 -22.08 -2.46
CA SER A 150 6.70 -21.99 -3.51
C SER A 150 6.11 -22.26 -4.90
N SER A 151 4.85 -21.88 -5.10
CA SER A 151 4.03 -22.26 -6.26
C SER A 151 4.69 -21.87 -7.58
N GLU A 152 5.33 -20.70 -7.64
CA GLU A 152 5.98 -20.18 -8.84
C GLU A 152 7.22 -20.98 -9.25
N THR A 153 7.92 -21.59 -8.30
CA THR A 153 9.17 -22.34 -8.54
C THR A 153 9.07 -23.78 -8.03
N ARG A 154 7.88 -24.39 -8.13
CA ARG A 154 7.58 -25.71 -7.55
C ARG A 154 8.46 -26.85 -8.08
N SER A 155 9.00 -26.68 -9.29
CA SER A 155 9.96 -27.60 -9.92
C SER A 155 11.35 -27.55 -9.27
N ILE A 156 11.71 -26.42 -8.66
CA ILE A 156 13.00 -26.18 -8.00
C ILE A 156 12.89 -26.47 -6.49
N CYS A 157 11.82 -26.00 -5.85
CA CYS A 157 11.56 -26.25 -4.44
C CYS A 157 10.08 -26.41 -4.12
N THR A 158 9.74 -27.21 -3.12
CA THR A 158 8.35 -27.44 -2.70
C THR A 158 8.19 -27.12 -1.23
N THR A 159 7.12 -26.41 -0.87
CA THR A 159 6.66 -26.27 0.51
C THR A 159 5.59 -27.32 0.80
N THR A 160 5.63 -27.93 1.99
CA THR A 160 4.60 -28.85 2.48
C THR A 160 4.23 -28.53 3.91
N GLY A 161 2.94 -28.70 4.23
CA GLY A 161 2.36 -28.48 5.55
C GLY A 161 1.51 -27.20 5.63
N THR A 162 0.62 -27.14 6.61
CA THR A 162 -0.31 -26.02 6.84
C THR A 162 -0.06 -25.30 8.17
N SER A 163 0.53 -26.02 9.13
CA SER A 163 0.89 -25.51 10.47
C SER A 163 2.41 -25.55 10.66
N SER A 164 3.09 -26.69 10.47
CA SER A 164 4.56 -26.74 10.30
C SER A 164 4.89 -26.76 8.82
N PHE A 165 5.96 -26.08 8.41
CA PHE A 165 6.34 -26.02 7.00
C PHE A 165 7.70 -26.64 6.77
N THR A 166 7.80 -27.52 5.78
CA THR A 166 9.07 -28.00 5.26
C THR A 166 9.27 -27.47 3.85
N ILE A 167 10.39 -26.80 3.63
CA ILE A 167 10.87 -26.41 2.31
C ILE A 167 11.85 -27.48 1.85
N LYS A 168 11.56 -28.14 0.73
CA LYS A 168 12.46 -29.11 0.09
C LYS A 168 13.07 -28.48 -1.15
N PHE A 169 14.39 -28.38 -1.21
CA PHE A 169 15.13 -27.89 -2.37
C PHE A 169 15.42 -29.08 -3.28
N ARG A 170 14.71 -29.21 -4.40
CA ARG A 170 14.69 -30.45 -5.20
C ARG A 170 15.73 -30.47 -6.31
N LYS A 171 15.92 -29.34 -6.99
CA LYS A 171 16.76 -29.22 -8.18
C LYS A 171 17.52 -27.91 -8.17
N ALA A 172 18.65 -27.85 -8.87
CA ALA A 172 19.38 -26.61 -9.07
C ALA A 172 18.52 -25.57 -9.82
N GLY A 173 18.61 -24.31 -9.41
CA GLY A 173 17.81 -23.21 -9.96
C GLY A 173 17.44 -22.17 -8.92
N ILE A 174 16.55 -21.25 -9.29
CA ILE A 174 16.04 -20.21 -8.39
C ILE A 174 14.77 -20.74 -7.70
N CYS A 175 14.78 -20.76 -6.38
CA CYS A 175 13.63 -21.07 -5.55
C CYS A 175 13.05 -19.78 -4.97
N SER A 176 11.81 -19.45 -5.31
CA SER A 176 11.05 -18.33 -4.75
C SER A 176 10.06 -18.88 -3.72
N ILE A 177 10.07 -18.30 -2.53
CA ILE A 177 9.18 -18.67 -1.43
C ILE A 177 8.38 -17.44 -1.02
N THR A 178 7.07 -17.54 -1.09
CA THR A 178 6.14 -16.50 -0.64
C THR A 178 5.60 -16.85 0.74
N LEU A 179 5.81 -15.93 1.67
CA LEU A 179 5.24 -15.90 3.01
C LEU A 179 4.01 -15.00 2.98
N PHE A 180 2.86 -15.55 3.36
CA PHE A 180 1.58 -14.87 3.31
C PHE A 180 0.90 -14.88 4.67
N ALA A 181 0.46 -13.71 5.15
CA ALA A 181 -0.50 -13.62 6.24
C ALA A 181 -1.74 -12.87 5.76
N LYS A 182 -2.92 -13.41 6.06
CA LYS A 182 -4.18 -12.80 5.68
C LYS A 182 -4.35 -11.44 6.35
N GLY A 183 -4.88 -10.47 5.62
CA GLY A 183 -5.38 -9.22 6.21
C GLY A 183 -6.57 -9.47 7.13
N LEU A 184 -6.64 -8.69 8.21
CA LEU A 184 -7.78 -8.65 9.14
C LEU A 184 -8.40 -7.26 9.14
N ASN A 185 -9.52 -7.08 9.83
CA ASN A 185 -10.21 -5.78 9.92
C ASN A 185 -9.32 -4.63 10.43
N ASN A 186 -8.21 -4.92 11.09
CA ASN A 186 -7.26 -3.98 11.69
C ASN A 186 -5.82 -4.09 11.17
N PHE A 187 -5.50 -5.12 10.38
CA PHE A 187 -4.15 -5.35 9.85
C PHE A 187 -4.19 -5.60 8.35
N ASP A 188 -3.28 -4.97 7.62
CA ASP A 188 -3.12 -5.24 6.20
C ASP A 188 -2.60 -6.67 5.99
N GLN A 189 -2.80 -7.23 4.80
CA GLN A 189 -2.17 -8.49 4.44
C GLN A 189 -0.64 -8.36 4.44
N MET A 190 0.06 -9.44 4.75
CA MET A 190 1.51 -9.53 4.58
C MET A 190 1.79 -10.42 3.38
N ILE A 191 2.59 -9.91 2.43
CA ILE A 191 3.17 -10.70 1.35
C ILE A 191 4.66 -10.42 1.34
N LYS A 192 5.46 -11.46 1.56
CA LYS A 192 6.92 -11.36 1.58
C LYS A 192 7.51 -12.49 0.76
N THR A 193 8.30 -12.14 -0.25
CA THR A 193 8.97 -13.12 -1.10
C THR A 193 10.44 -13.20 -0.70
N ILE A 194 10.95 -14.43 -0.56
CA ILE A 194 12.36 -14.73 -0.32
C ILE A 194 12.85 -15.63 -1.45
N THR A 195 14.00 -15.30 -2.00
CA THR A 195 14.62 -16.01 -3.12
C THR A 195 15.87 -16.76 -2.66
N TYR A 196 16.04 -17.99 -3.13
CA TYR A 196 17.20 -18.82 -2.86
C TYR A 196 17.80 -19.38 -4.14
N ILE A 197 19.13 -19.53 -4.13
CA ILE A 197 19.87 -20.17 -5.22
C ILE A 197 20.13 -21.62 -4.81
N VAL A 198 19.50 -22.57 -5.50
CA VAL A 198 19.73 -24.01 -5.27
C VAL A 198 20.84 -24.49 -6.20
N LYS A 199 21.84 -25.16 -5.63
CA LYS A 199 22.97 -25.76 -6.36
C LYS A 199 23.05 -27.25 -6.12
#